data_AF-A0A6A6NIY8-F1
#
_entry.id   AF-A0A6A6NIY8-F1
#
_cell.length_a   1.000
_cell.length_b   1.000
_cell.length_c   1.000
_cell.angle_alpha   90.00
_cell.angle_beta   90.00
_cell.angle_gamma   90.00
#
_symmetry.space_group_name_H-M   'P 1'
#
loop_
_entity.id
_entity.type
_entity.pdbx_description
1 polymer ?
#
loop_
_entity_poly.entity_id
_entity_poly.type
_entity_poly.pdbx_seq_one_letter_code
_entity_poly.pdbx_strand_id
1 'polypeptide(L)'
;MTLLDPKGSLANLIYVGYSGNPASALRVTRRRTVDRKKQQTERNVFRCFVFGPKNAGKSALLNSFLERPFSAIHNPTMAEHYAANVVDQHGSNEYSWKRSCEVLVEVTRRGEESGYGVPCILVAAKDDLDPYPMAVQDSLAVCLELGIEAPIPVSVILGETNNVFCRILSAAERPHLNIPETEAGRKRKYFRQLLGLFTVVGVAAFRAYNARKNLPLRF
;
A
#
# COMPACT_ATOMS: atom_id res chain seq x y z
N MET A 1 13.31 2.88 13.75
CA MET A 1 12.89 3.34 15.08
C MET A 1 11.82 4.43 15.00
N THR A 2 12.10 5.59 14.40
CA THR A 2 11.20 6.77 14.40
C THR A 2 9.79 6.54 13.89
N LEU A 3 9.60 5.70 12.87
CA LEU A 3 8.27 5.40 12.34
C LEU A 3 7.40 4.57 13.32
N LEU A 4 8.02 3.72 14.13
CA LEU A 4 7.34 2.81 15.07
C LEU A 4 7.18 3.46 16.45
N ASP A 5 8.23 4.12 16.92
CA ASP A 5 8.27 4.80 18.21
C ASP A 5 8.96 6.17 18.07
N PRO A 6 8.21 7.22 17.69
CA PRO A 6 8.73 8.57 17.57
C PRO A 6 9.12 9.16 18.94
N LYS A 7 8.47 8.73 20.03
CA LYS A 7 8.76 9.22 21.39
C LYS A 7 10.12 8.70 21.87
N GLY A 8 10.36 7.40 21.74
CA GLY A 8 11.68 6.81 22.06
C GLY A 8 12.79 7.38 21.18
N SER A 9 12.50 7.65 19.91
CA SER A 9 13.48 8.27 19.00
C SER A 9 13.81 9.71 19.39
N LEU A 10 12.83 10.49 19.85
CA LEU A 10 13.05 11.83 20.41
C LEU A 10 13.86 11.78 21.71
N ALA A 11 13.55 10.85 22.62
CA ALA A 11 14.30 10.65 23.85
C ALA A 11 15.77 10.30 23.57
N ASN A 12 16.02 9.42 22.58
CA ASN A 12 17.36 9.07 22.16
C ASN A 12 18.12 10.27 21.58
N LEU A 13 17.47 11.14 20.80
CA LEU A 13 18.09 12.38 20.28
C LEU A 13 18.55 13.31 21.41
N ILE A 14 17.72 13.46 22.45
CA ILE A 14 18.09 14.25 23.64
C ILE A 14 19.27 13.58 24.36
N TYR A 15 19.21 12.26 24.53
CA TYR A 15 20.24 11.49 25.23
C TYR A 15 21.62 11.59 24.56
N VAL A 16 21.70 11.55 23.22
CA VAL A 16 22.97 11.69 22.48
C VAL A 16 23.47 13.14 22.38
N GLY A 17 22.78 14.10 22.99
CA GLY A 17 23.19 15.50 23.01
C GLY A 17 22.97 16.23 21.69
N TYR A 18 21.90 15.92 20.96
CA TYR A 18 21.54 16.65 19.74
C TYR A 18 21.42 18.16 20.04
N SER A 19 22.24 18.98 19.37
CA SER A 19 22.41 20.41 19.68
C SER A 19 21.28 21.31 19.18
N GLY A 20 20.44 20.82 18.28
CA GLY A 20 19.26 21.54 17.77
C GLY A 20 18.00 21.26 18.58
N ASN A 21 16.87 21.83 18.15
CA ASN A 21 15.57 21.44 18.70
C ASN A 21 15.26 19.98 18.28
N PRO A 22 15.11 19.02 19.20
CA PRO A 22 14.85 17.63 18.86
C PRO A 22 13.55 17.44 18.05
N ALA A 23 12.56 18.32 18.22
CA ALA A 23 11.32 18.27 17.46
C ALA A 23 11.52 18.59 15.97
N SER A 24 12.49 19.45 15.61
CA SER A 24 12.77 19.77 14.21
C SER A 24 13.48 18.65 13.46
N ALA A 25 14.06 17.67 14.18
CA ALA A 25 14.63 16.47 13.56
C ALA A 25 13.54 15.49 13.06
N LEU A 26 12.28 15.66 13.50
CA LEU A 26 11.17 14.79 13.14
C LEU A 26 10.24 15.48 12.13
N ARG A 27 10.14 14.92 10.92
CA ARG A 27 9.19 15.39 9.90
C ARG A 27 7.89 14.59 9.96
N VAL A 28 6.80 15.26 10.33
CA VAL A 28 5.45 14.66 10.25
C VAL A 28 4.93 14.75 8.82
N THR A 29 4.71 13.59 8.19
CA THR A 29 4.09 13.51 6.86
C THR A 29 2.58 13.71 6.93
N ARG A 30 1.97 14.24 5.85
CA ARG A 30 0.52 14.42 5.77
C ARG A 30 -0.26 13.10 5.83
N ARG A 31 -1.58 13.20 6.07
CA ARG A 31 -2.48 12.04 6.16
C ARG A 31 -2.47 11.24 4.86
N ARG A 32 -2.43 9.91 4.98
CA ARG A 32 -2.43 8.96 3.83
C ARG A 32 -3.64 9.15 2.90
N THR A 33 -4.78 9.59 3.45
CA THR A 33 -5.99 9.87 2.67
C THR A 33 -5.79 10.99 1.66
N VAL A 34 -4.93 11.97 1.95
CA VAL A 34 -4.59 13.06 1.03
C VAL A 34 -3.68 12.54 -0.07
N ASP A 35 -2.67 11.74 0.26
CA ASP A 35 -1.75 11.14 -0.72
C ASP A 35 -2.50 10.30 -1.76
N ARG A 36 -3.50 9.52 -1.31
CA ARG A 36 -4.36 8.72 -2.20
C ARG A 36 -5.21 9.57 -3.12
N LYS A 37 -5.91 10.57 -2.58
CA LYS A 37 -6.75 11.47 -3.39
C LYS A 37 -5.94 12.15 -4.50
N LYS A 38 -4.67 12.48 -4.20
CA LYS A 38 -3.75 13.11 -5.15
C LYS A 38 -2.97 12.11 -6.01
N GLN A 39 -3.05 10.81 -5.72
CA GLN A 39 -2.20 9.76 -6.29
C GLN A 39 -0.70 10.11 -6.27
N GLN A 40 -0.27 10.80 -5.21
CA GLN A 40 1.10 11.28 -5.04
C GLN A 40 1.47 11.30 -3.56
N THR A 41 2.60 10.67 -3.24
CA THR A 41 3.18 10.62 -1.90
C THR A 41 4.51 11.37 -1.86
N GLU A 42 4.77 12.07 -0.75
CA GLU A 42 6.08 12.69 -0.44
C GLU A 42 6.78 11.91 0.68
N ARG A 43 6.30 10.70 0.99
CA ARG A 43 6.85 9.84 2.04
C ARG A 43 8.05 9.09 1.48
N ASN A 44 9.12 9.06 2.27
CA ASN A 44 10.34 8.32 1.92
C ASN A 44 10.48 7.02 2.72
N VAL A 45 9.57 6.76 3.66
CA VAL A 45 9.60 5.55 4.50
C VAL A 45 8.27 4.84 4.38
N PHE A 46 8.32 3.59 3.94
CA PHE A 46 7.15 2.72 3.77
C PHE A 46 7.27 1.52 4.69
N ARG A 47 6.19 1.22 5.42
CA ARG A 47 6.09 0.00 6.23
C ARG A 47 5.36 -1.07 5.43
N CYS A 48 6.04 -2.17 5.17
CA CYS A 48 5.48 -3.37 4.57
C CYS A 48 5.24 -4.43 5.65
N PHE A 49 4.20 -5.24 5.47
CA PHE A 49 3.90 -6.38 6.34
C PHE A 49 3.98 -7.65 5.50
N VAL A 50 4.74 -8.64 5.97
CA VAL A 50 4.94 -9.92 5.27
C VAL A 50 4.18 -11.01 6.00
N PHE A 51 3.22 -11.62 5.32
CA PHE A 51 2.37 -12.68 5.86
C PHE A 51 2.57 -14.00 5.10
N GLY A 52 2.26 -15.12 5.75
CA GLY A 52 2.33 -16.44 5.13
C GLY A 52 2.47 -17.56 6.15
N PRO A 53 2.25 -18.82 5.74
CA PRO A 53 2.31 -19.98 6.63
C PRO A 53 3.72 -20.21 7.20
N LYS A 54 3.82 -21.10 8.19
CA LYS A 54 5.13 -21.57 8.70
C LYS A 54 5.95 -22.11 7.52
N ASN A 55 7.26 -21.88 7.53
CA ASN A 55 8.19 -22.32 6.49
C ASN A 55 8.01 -21.71 5.09
N ALA A 56 7.16 -20.70 4.90
CA ALA A 56 6.98 -20.01 3.61
C ALA A 56 8.16 -19.12 3.16
N GLY A 57 9.27 -19.06 3.91
CA GLY A 57 10.44 -18.24 3.52
C GLY A 57 10.41 -16.78 3.96
N LYS A 58 9.46 -16.35 4.79
CA LYS A 58 9.34 -14.95 5.28
C LYS A 58 10.64 -14.40 5.88
N SER A 59 11.27 -15.15 6.78
CA SER A 59 12.52 -14.71 7.44
C SER A 59 13.70 -14.69 6.46
N ALA A 60 13.72 -15.60 5.47
CA ALA A 60 14.71 -15.58 4.40
C ALA A 60 14.56 -14.33 3.52
N LEU A 61 13.33 -13.93 3.19
CA LEU A 61 13.04 -12.70 2.45
C LEU A 61 13.51 -11.44 3.23
N LEU A 62 13.23 -11.37 4.54
CA LEU A 62 13.70 -10.26 5.38
C LEU A 62 15.22 -10.22 5.54
N ASN A 63 15.87 -11.38 5.64
CA ASN A 63 17.33 -11.48 5.70
C ASN A 63 17.98 -11.07 4.37
N SER A 64 17.39 -11.50 3.24
CA SER A 64 17.82 -11.09 1.91
C SER A 64 17.73 -9.57 1.73
N PHE A 65 16.71 -8.93 2.30
CA PHE A 65 16.59 -7.47 2.28
C PHE A 65 17.73 -6.74 3.02
N LEU A 66 18.34 -7.41 3.99
CA LEU A 66 19.51 -6.92 4.75
C LEU A 66 20.83 -7.45 4.17
N GLU A 67 20.82 -8.03 2.96
CA GLU A 67 21.98 -8.62 2.29
C GLU A 67 22.67 -9.72 3.14
N ARG A 68 21.90 -10.39 4.00
CA ARG A 68 22.40 -11.52 4.78
C ARG A 68 22.32 -12.80 3.96
N PRO A 69 23.34 -13.67 4.03
CA PRO A 69 23.34 -14.93 3.30
C PRO A 69 22.20 -15.83 3.76
N PHE A 70 21.72 -16.68 2.86
CA PHE A 70 20.75 -17.71 3.19
C PHE A 70 21.33 -18.69 4.22
N SER A 71 20.49 -19.10 5.18
CA SER A 71 20.82 -20.14 6.14
C SER A 71 19.75 -21.23 6.09
N ALA A 72 20.19 -22.47 5.87
CA ALA A 72 19.32 -23.65 5.88
C ALA A 72 18.80 -23.99 7.29
N ILE A 73 19.42 -23.46 8.35
CA ILE A 73 19.02 -23.69 9.74
C ILE A 73 17.76 -22.87 10.02
N HIS A 74 16.63 -23.56 10.22
CA HIS A 74 15.38 -22.92 10.58
C HIS A 74 15.33 -22.60 12.07
N ASN A 75 15.44 -21.32 12.40
CA ASN A 75 15.15 -20.82 13.74
C ASN A 75 13.70 -20.33 13.79
N PRO A 76 12.82 -20.94 14.61
CA PRO A 76 11.43 -20.50 14.75
C PRO A 76 11.36 -19.03 15.11
N THR A 77 10.60 -18.25 14.34
CA THR A 77 10.37 -16.83 14.62
C THR A 77 9.25 -16.71 15.65
N MET A 78 9.64 -16.65 16.94
CA MET A 78 8.71 -16.59 18.07
C MET A 78 8.26 -15.17 18.42
N ALA A 79 8.93 -14.15 17.87
CA ALA A 79 8.66 -12.73 18.12
C ALA A 79 8.60 -11.94 16.80
N GLU A 80 8.10 -10.71 16.86
CA GLU A 80 8.07 -9.80 15.71
C GLU A 80 9.48 -9.57 15.16
N HIS A 81 9.64 -9.76 13.85
CA HIS A 81 10.92 -9.58 13.15
C HIS A 81 10.82 -8.38 12.21
N TYR A 82 11.77 -7.45 12.33
CA TYR A 82 11.81 -6.23 11.56
C TYR A 82 13.10 -6.15 10.75
N ALA A 83 12.97 -5.73 9.49
CA ALA A 83 14.08 -5.38 8.62
C ALA A 83 13.82 -4.00 8.00
N ALA A 84 14.86 -3.19 7.88
CA ALA A 84 14.80 -1.88 7.26
C ALA A 84 16.08 -1.66 6.45
N ASN A 85 15.93 -1.26 5.19
CA ASN A 85 17.02 -0.95 4.29
C ASN A 85 16.56 0.15 3.32
N VAL A 86 17.52 0.78 2.63
CA VAL A 86 17.29 1.70 1.52
C VAL A 86 17.13 0.88 0.24
N VAL A 87 16.22 1.30 -0.64
CA VAL A 87 16.01 0.66 -1.94
C VAL A 87 16.12 1.72 -3.01
N ASP A 88 17.13 1.59 -3.87
CA ASP A 88 17.35 2.52 -4.97
C ASP A 88 16.47 2.12 -6.16
N GLN A 89 15.41 2.90 -6.40
CA GLN A 89 14.66 2.79 -7.64
C GLN A 89 15.49 3.38 -8.78
N HIS A 90 16.17 2.52 -9.53
CA HIS A 90 16.77 2.91 -10.81
C HIS A 90 15.62 3.21 -11.79
N GLY A 91 15.24 4.47 -11.90
CA GLY A 91 14.15 4.91 -12.76
C GLY A 91 14.42 4.53 -14.21
N SER A 92 13.66 3.59 -14.76
CA SER A 92 13.57 3.43 -16.20
C SER A 92 12.96 4.70 -16.79
N ASN A 93 13.78 5.54 -17.44
CA ASN A 93 13.48 6.78 -18.16
C ASN A 93 12.12 7.45 -17.85
N GLU A 94 12.21 8.55 -17.08
CA GLU A 94 11.15 9.47 -16.66
C GLU A 94 10.15 9.88 -17.78
N TYR A 95 10.57 9.84 -19.04
CA TYR A 95 9.79 10.20 -20.22
C TYR A 95 8.65 9.21 -20.57
N SER A 96 8.81 7.90 -20.35
CA SER A 96 7.73 6.93 -20.63
C SER A 96 6.63 6.94 -19.56
N TRP A 97 6.98 7.30 -18.33
CA TRP A 97 6.05 7.38 -17.20
C TRP A 97 5.07 8.55 -17.31
N LYS A 98 5.58 9.74 -17.68
CA LYS A 98 4.78 10.97 -17.83
C LYS A 98 3.67 10.80 -18.88
N ARG A 99 3.99 10.19 -20.03
CA ARG A 99 3.05 9.98 -21.14
C ARG A 99 1.96 8.94 -20.85
N SER A 100 2.27 7.88 -20.11
CA SER A 100 1.27 6.89 -19.71
C SER A 100 0.36 7.38 -18.57
N CYS A 101 0.84 8.31 -17.72
CA CYS A 101 0.03 8.92 -16.68
C CYS A 101 -1.00 9.94 -17.22
N GLU A 102 -0.68 10.69 -18.28
CA GLU A 102 -1.62 11.67 -18.88
C GLU A 102 -2.90 11.01 -19.42
N VAL A 103 -2.82 9.79 -19.95
CA VAL A 103 -3.99 9.06 -20.49
C VAL A 103 -4.83 8.39 -19.39
N LEU A 104 -4.22 8.03 -18.26
CA LEU A 104 -4.92 7.40 -17.13
C LEU A 104 -5.63 8.42 -16.22
N VAL A 105 -5.13 9.65 -16.12
CA VAL A 105 -5.69 10.70 -15.24
C VAL A 105 -7.13 11.09 -15.61
N GLU A 106 -7.51 11.05 -16.89
CA GLU A 106 -8.88 11.41 -17.32
C GLU A 106 -9.90 10.26 -17.12
N VAL A 107 -9.45 9.00 -17.12
CA VAL A 107 -10.32 7.82 -16.95
C VAL A 107 -10.52 7.47 -15.47
N THR A 108 -9.53 7.73 -14.61
CA THR A 108 -9.62 7.42 -13.16
C THR A 108 -10.52 8.39 -12.38
N ARG A 109 -10.96 9.52 -12.99
CA ARG A 109 -11.81 10.54 -12.35
C ARG A 109 -13.22 10.06 -11.98
N ARG A 110 -13.64 8.87 -12.41
CA ARG A 110 -14.97 8.30 -12.07
C ARG A 110 -14.94 7.12 -11.09
N GLY A 111 -13.77 6.76 -10.55
CA GLY A 111 -13.58 5.41 -9.98
C GLY A 111 -13.38 5.22 -8.47
N GLU A 112 -13.15 6.23 -7.63
CA GLU A 112 -12.72 5.96 -6.25
C GLU A 112 -13.27 6.91 -5.17
N GLU A 113 -14.47 6.60 -4.69
CA GLU A 113 -14.89 6.92 -3.34
C GLU A 113 -14.99 5.63 -2.52
N SER A 114 -13.88 5.10 -2.00
CA SER A 114 -13.95 3.98 -1.06
C SER A 114 -12.76 3.90 -0.11
N GLY A 115 -13.05 3.98 1.18
CA GLY A 115 -12.05 4.01 2.25
C GLY A 115 -11.16 2.75 2.34
N TYR A 116 -9.92 3.00 2.79
CA TYR A 116 -8.97 2.09 3.44
C TYR A 116 -8.69 0.69 2.81
N GLY A 117 -8.18 0.63 1.58
CA GLY A 117 -7.46 -0.56 1.07
C GLY A 117 -5.94 -0.46 1.25
N VAL A 118 -5.21 -1.52 1.61
CA VAL A 118 -3.72 -1.55 1.63
C VAL A 118 -3.26 -2.24 0.34
N PRO A 119 -2.26 -1.71 -0.40
CA PRO A 119 -1.75 -2.39 -1.56
C PRO A 119 -1.13 -3.74 -1.15
N CYS A 120 -1.44 -4.78 -1.92
CA CYS A 120 -0.98 -6.14 -1.68
C CYS A 120 -0.23 -6.65 -2.90
N ILE A 121 0.81 -7.43 -2.65
CA ILE A 121 1.59 -8.14 -3.67
C ILE A 121 1.67 -9.59 -3.21
N LEU A 122 1.54 -10.53 -4.16
CA LEU A 122 1.77 -11.94 -3.89
C LEU A 122 3.20 -12.32 -4.29
N VAL A 123 3.88 -13.06 -3.42
CA VAL A 123 5.25 -13.55 -3.65
C VAL A 123 5.24 -15.07 -3.62
N ALA A 124 5.65 -15.69 -4.71
CA ALA A 124 5.91 -17.12 -4.80
C ALA A 124 7.36 -17.35 -4.32
N ALA A 125 7.51 -17.56 -3.01
CA ALA A 125 8.81 -17.81 -2.40
C ALA A 125 9.26 -19.26 -2.62
N LYS A 126 10.58 -19.46 -2.70
CA LYS A 126 11.25 -20.75 -2.98
C LYS A 126 11.01 -21.25 -4.40
N ASP A 127 11.15 -20.35 -5.38
CA ASP A 127 11.04 -20.67 -6.79
C ASP A 127 12.12 -21.66 -7.29
N ASP A 128 13.14 -21.92 -6.45
CA ASP A 128 14.14 -22.98 -6.64
C ASP A 128 13.58 -24.41 -6.50
N LEU A 129 12.37 -24.57 -5.96
CA LEU A 129 11.71 -25.86 -5.81
C LEU A 129 10.63 -26.03 -6.87
N ASP A 130 10.45 -27.25 -7.37
CA ASP A 130 9.36 -27.57 -8.30
C ASP A 130 8.01 -27.25 -7.64
N PRO A 131 7.27 -26.25 -8.16
CA PRO A 131 5.99 -25.89 -7.59
C PRO A 131 4.94 -26.95 -7.94
N TYR A 132 3.99 -27.18 -7.03
CA TYR A 132 2.83 -28.00 -7.36
C TYR A 132 2.02 -27.29 -8.47
N PRO A 133 1.78 -27.92 -9.64
CA PRO A 133 1.24 -27.23 -10.81
C PRO A 133 -0.10 -26.52 -10.58
N MET A 134 -0.99 -27.14 -9.80
CA MET A 134 -2.27 -26.53 -9.43
C MET A 134 -2.08 -25.29 -8.54
N ALA A 135 -1.06 -25.26 -7.67
CA ALA A 135 -0.81 -24.09 -6.84
C ALA A 135 -0.42 -22.86 -7.66
N VAL A 136 0.32 -23.05 -8.77
CA VAL A 136 0.65 -21.98 -9.71
C VAL A 136 -0.63 -21.46 -10.37
N GLN A 137 -1.45 -22.36 -10.91
CA GLN A 137 -2.70 -21.99 -11.58
C GLN A 137 -3.70 -21.32 -10.62
N ASP A 138 -3.87 -21.86 -9.42
CA ASP A 138 -4.76 -21.31 -8.39
C ASP A 138 -4.26 -19.94 -7.92
N SER A 139 -2.95 -19.76 -7.74
CA SER A 139 -2.39 -18.47 -7.34
C SER A 139 -2.61 -17.38 -8.39
N LEU A 140 -2.52 -17.73 -9.68
CA LEU A 140 -2.83 -16.82 -10.79
C LEU A 140 -4.33 -16.51 -10.86
N ALA A 141 -5.18 -17.52 -10.69
CA ALA A 141 -6.63 -17.34 -10.67
C ALA A 141 -7.07 -16.39 -9.54
N VAL A 142 -6.51 -16.56 -8.34
CA VAL A 142 -6.77 -15.69 -7.18
C VAL A 142 -6.25 -14.27 -7.43
N CYS A 143 -5.06 -14.10 -8.02
CA CYS A 143 -4.55 -12.77 -8.33
C CYS A 143 -5.44 -12.03 -9.34
N LEU A 144 -5.91 -12.75 -10.37
CA LEU A 144 -6.81 -12.21 -11.38
C LEU A 144 -8.17 -11.83 -10.79
N GLU A 145 -8.74 -12.68 -9.94
CA GLU A 145 -10.01 -12.41 -9.24
C GLU A 145 -9.92 -11.17 -8.36
N LEU A 146 -8.78 -10.99 -7.66
CA LEU A 146 -8.54 -9.86 -6.77
C LEU A 146 -8.05 -8.59 -7.49
N GLY A 147 -7.78 -8.66 -8.80
CA GLY A 147 -7.28 -7.53 -9.59
C GLY A 147 -5.87 -7.07 -9.19
N ILE A 148 -5.02 -7.98 -8.73
CA ILE A 148 -3.62 -7.71 -8.38
C ILE A 148 -2.66 -8.32 -9.41
N GLU A 149 -1.40 -7.87 -9.39
CA GLU A 149 -0.35 -8.43 -10.27
C GLU A 149 -0.14 -9.93 -9.96
N ALA A 150 0.27 -10.69 -10.99
CA ALA A 150 0.64 -12.09 -10.87
C ALA A 150 1.70 -12.31 -9.76
N PRO A 151 1.75 -13.51 -9.16
CA PRO A 151 2.73 -13.83 -8.12
C PRO A 151 4.15 -13.57 -8.60
N ILE A 152 4.96 -12.87 -7.80
CA ILE A 152 6.37 -12.64 -8.11
C ILE A 152 7.17 -13.86 -7.66
N PRO A 153 7.83 -14.60 -8.57
CA PRO A 153 8.73 -15.68 -8.18
C PRO A 153 9.94 -15.11 -7.46
N VAL A 154 10.34 -15.73 -6.34
CA VAL A 154 11.54 -15.34 -5.59
C VAL A 154 12.26 -16.58 -5.09
N SER A 155 13.53 -16.72 -5.46
CA SER A 155 14.44 -17.67 -4.83
C SER A 155 15.54 -16.92 -4.08
N VAL A 156 15.49 -17.00 -2.75
CA VAL A 156 16.55 -16.45 -1.89
C VAL A 156 17.83 -17.31 -1.98
N ILE A 157 17.70 -18.59 -2.28
CA ILE A 157 18.83 -19.52 -2.40
C ILE A 157 19.64 -19.23 -3.67
N LEU A 158 18.96 -19.00 -4.79
CA LEU A 158 19.59 -18.66 -6.07
C LEU A 158 19.98 -17.18 -6.16
N GLY A 159 19.60 -16.35 -5.18
CA GLY A 159 19.81 -14.90 -5.21
C GLY A 159 18.86 -14.16 -6.16
N GLU A 160 17.91 -14.88 -6.77
CA GLU A 160 16.91 -14.35 -7.69
C GLU A 160 15.75 -13.71 -6.92
N THR A 161 15.95 -12.45 -6.54
CA THR A 161 14.94 -11.66 -5.81
C THR A 161 13.95 -10.92 -6.72
N ASN A 162 14.12 -11.00 -8.05
CA ASN A 162 13.23 -10.43 -9.08
C ASN A 162 12.78 -8.98 -8.81
N ASN A 163 13.68 -8.17 -8.23
CA ASN A 163 13.40 -6.79 -7.84
C ASN A 163 12.16 -6.64 -6.94
N VAL A 164 11.86 -7.66 -6.12
CA VAL A 164 10.66 -7.70 -5.25
C VAL A 164 10.57 -6.47 -4.35
N PHE A 165 11.69 -5.95 -3.84
CA PHE A 165 11.72 -4.76 -2.99
C PHE A 165 11.37 -3.47 -3.76
N CYS A 166 11.84 -3.34 -5.00
CA CYS A 166 11.44 -2.23 -5.88
C CYS A 166 9.96 -2.31 -6.23
N ARG A 167 9.42 -3.50 -6.51
CA ARG A 167 7.98 -3.71 -6.77
C ARG A 167 7.12 -3.36 -5.55
N ILE A 168 7.57 -3.73 -4.33
CA ILE A 168 6.93 -3.32 -3.07
C ILE A 168 6.87 -1.80 -2.96
N LEU A 169 7.97 -1.10 -3.27
CA LEU A 169 7.96 0.37 -3.27
C LEU A 169 7.01 0.94 -4.31
N SER A 170 7.05 0.45 -5.55
CA SER A 170 6.15 0.91 -6.62
C SER A 170 4.67 0.74 -6.24
N ALA A 171 4.30 -0.37 -5.60
CA ALA A 171 2.95 -0.59 -5.10
C ALA A 171 2.58 0.33 -3.92
N ALA A 172 3.56 0.69 -3.09
CA ALA A 172 3.36 1.60 -1.97
C ALA A 172 3.19 3.06 -2.43
N GLU A 173 3.90 3.46 -3.49
CA GLU A 173 3.81 4.77 -4.14
C GLU A 173 2.53 4.94 -4.95
N ARG A 174 2.06 3.87 -5.60
CA ARG A 174 0.83 3.84 -6.39
C ARG A 174 -0.18 2.83 -5.82
N PRO A 175 -0.79 3.15 -4.67
CA PRO A 175 -1.66 2.21 -3.98
C PRO A 175 -2.95 1.90 -4.77
N HIS A 176 -3.43 2.80 -5.63
CA HIS A 176 -4.65 2.61 -6.43
C HIS A 176 -4.59 1.39 -7.37
N LEU A 177 -3.40 1.03 -7.87
CA LEU A 177 -3.24 -0.10 -8.81
C LEU A 177 -3.08 -1.46 -8.13
N ASN A 178 -2.82 -1.48 -6.82
CA ASN A 178 -2.40 -2.68 -6.10
C ASN A 178 -3.31 -3.03 -4.92
N ILE A 179 -4.44 -2.32 -4.74
CA ILE A 179 -5.41 -2.66 -3.70
C ILE A 179 -6.26 -3.83 -4.21
N PRO A 180 -6.26 -4.99 -3.53
CA PRO A 180 -7.09 -6.11 -3.93
C PRO A 180 -8.57 -5.76 -3.78
N GLU A 181 -9.37 -6.10 -4.79
CA GLU A 181 -10.81 -5.86 -4.80
C GLU A 181 -11.58 -7.16 -4.90
N THR A 182 -12.21 -7.58 -3.79
CA THR A 182 -13.11 -8.75 -3.82
C THR A 182 -14.45 -8.39 -4.45
N GLU A 183 -15.16 -9.37 -5.01
CA GLU A 183 -16.52 -9.15 -5.54
C GLU A 183 -17.50 -8.57 -4.51
N ALA A 184 -17.38 -9.00 -3.24
CA ALA A 184 -18.14 -8.45 -2.13
C ALA A 184 -17.78 -6.97 -1.86
N GLY A 185 -16.50 -6.63 -1.98
CA GLY A 185 -16.02 -5.25 -1.97
C GLY A 185 -16.64 -4.43 -3.10
N ARG A 186 -16.69 -4.98 -4.31
CA ARG A 186 -17.27 -4.36 -5.51
C ARG A 186 -18.77 -4.08 -5.36
N LYS A 187 -19.56 -5.06 -4.87
CA LYS A 187 -21.00 -4.89 -4.59
C LYS A 187 -21.27 -3.85 -3.50
N ARG A 188 -20.44 -3.81 -2.45
CA ARG A 188 -20.55 -2.83 -1.35
C ARG A 188 -20.15 -1.41 -1.78
N LYS A 189 -19.32 -1.24 -2.82
CA LYS A 189 -19.06 0.07 -3.46
C LYS A 189 -20.31 0.57 -4.18
N TYR A 190 -20.91 -0.27 -5.00
CA TYR A 190 -22.14 0.06 -5.75
C TYR A 190 -23.27 0.51 -4.81
N PHE A 191 -23.48 -0.23 -3.71
CA PHE A 191 -24.51 0.09 -2.73
C PHE A 191 -24.28 1.41 -1.98
N ARG A 192 -23.01 1.75 -1.67
CA ARG A 192 -22.66 3.05 -1.05
C ARG A 192 -22.84 4.22 -2.01
N GLN A 193 -22.58 4.03 -3.30
CA GLN A 193 -22.79 5.05 -4.33
C GLN A 193 -24.28 5.40 -4.47
N LEU A 194 -25.16 4.40 -4.43
CA LEU A 194 -26.62 4.61 -4.36
C LEU A 194 -27.02 5.40 -3.11
N LEU A 195 -26.56 4.98 -1.93
CA LEU A 195 -26.86 5.69 -0.67
C LEU A 195 -26.35 7.14 -0.68
N GLY A 196 -25.15 7.40 -1.21
CA GLY A 196 -24.59 8.74 -1.36
C GLY A 196 -25.47 9.64 -2.23
N LEU A 197 -25.95 9.13 -3.37
CA LEU A 197 -26.87 9.87 -4.25
C LEU A 197 -28.19 10.24 -3.53
N PHE A 198 -28.77 9.30 -2.78
CA PHE A 198 -29.99 9.57 -2.00
C PHE A 198 -29.77 10.62 -0.91
N THR A 199 -28.61 10.63 -0.24
CA THR A 199 -28.30 11.67 0.75
C THR A 199 -28.14 13.06 0.12
N VAL A 200 -27.51 13.17 -1.06
CA VAL A 200 -27.34 14.44 -1.76
C VAL A 200 -28.69 15.00 -2.24
N VAL A 201 -29.53 14.14 -2.84
CA VAL A 201 -30.88 14.52 -3.26
C VAL A 201 -31.75 14.91 -2.05
N GLY A 202 -31.67 14.14 -0.96
CA GLY A 202 -32.41 14.42 0.27
C GLY A 202 -32.01 15.75 0.92
N VAL A 203 -30.71 16.06 0.99
CA VAL A 203 -30.21 17.35 1.51
C VAL A 203 -30.60 18.51 0.61
N ALA A 204 -30.53 18.34 -0.72
CA ALA A 204 -30.97 19.36 -1.67
C ALA A 204 -32.48 19.63 -1.57
N ALA A 205 -33.30 18.58 -1.48
CA ALA A 205 -34.75 18.68 -1.31
C ALA A 205 -35.12 19.31 0.05
N PHE A 206 -34.45 18.94 1.14
CA PHE A 206 -34.66 19.53 2.46
C PHE A 206 -34.28 21.01 2.49
N ARG A 207 -33.18 21.40 1.84
CA ARG A 207 -32.80 22.82 1.68
C ARG A 207 -33.83 23.59 0.85
N ALA A 208 -34.33 23.02 -0.25
CA ALA A 208 -35.37 23.64 -1.07
C ALA A 208 -36.71 23.79 -0.32
N TYR A 209 -37.08 22.80 0.49
CA TYR A 209 -38.27 22.85 1.34
C TYR A 209 -38.17 23.95 2.41
N ASN A 210 -37.04 24.05 3.11
CA ASN A 210 -36.82 25.11 4.10
C ASN A 210 -36.74 26.50 3.46
N ALA A 211 -36.19 26.61 2.24
CA ALA A 211 -36.18 27.87 1.50
C ALA A 211 -37.62 28.35 1.15
N ARG A 212 -38.55 27.45 0.82
CA ARG A 212 -39.96 27.79 0.57
C ARG A 212 -40.71 28.22 1.83
N LYS A 213 -40.40 27.64 2.99
CA LYS A 213 -41.02 28.03 4.27
C LYS A 213 -40.58 29.41 4.77
N ASN A 214 -39.43 29.90 4.34
CA ASN A 214 -38.87 31.19 4.76
C ASN A 214 -39.17 32.36 3.78
N LEU A 215 -40.12 32.20 2.85
CA LEU A 215 -40.59 33.37 2.07
C LEU A 215 -41.45 34.27 2.96
N PRO A 216 -41.11 35.56 3.15
CA PRO A 216 -42.00 36.49 3.82
C PRO A 216 -43.25 36.67 2.94
N LEU A 217 -44.41 36.48 3.56
CA LEU A 217 -45.71 36.87 2.99
C LEU A 217 -45.60 38.35 2.58
N ARG A 218 -45.53 38.61 1.28
CA ARG A 218 -45.74 39.95 0.73
C ARG A 218 -47.21 40.30 0.98
N PHE A 219 -47.45 41.11 2.00
CA PHE A 219 -48.60 42.00 2.05
C PHE A 219 -48.36 43.21 1.14
#